data_AF-A0A3N4HCP0-F1
#
_entry.id   AF-A0A3N4HCP0-F1
#
_cell.length_a   1.000
_cell.length_b   1.000
_cell.length_c   1.000
_cell.angle_alpha   90.00
_cell.angle_beta   90.00
_cell.angle_gamma   90.00
#
_symmetry.space_group_name_H-M   'P 1'
#
loop_
_entity.id
_entity.type
_entity.pdbx_description
1 polymer ?
#
loop_
_entity_poly.entity_id
_entity_poly.type
_entity_poly.pdbx_seq_one_letter_code
_entity_poly.pdbx_strand_id
1 'polypeptide(L)' 'ATIPTGDNPLPRPQPLRPTNPAKREVIEAAIKEYLDMDLIEPCASPTAAAIVVVKQNGKNRF' A
#
# COMPACT_ATOMS: atom_id res chain seq x y z
N ALA A 1 7.94 -10.67 15.10
CA ALA A 1 7.29 -11.94 14.75
C ALA A 1 7.64 -12.30 13.31
N THR A 2 7.71 -13.58 12.96
CA THR A 2 8.05 -14.03 11.59
C THR A 2 6.78 -14.51 10.88
N ILE A 3 6.60 -14.17 9.60
CA ILE A 3 5.49 -14.64 8.77
C ILE A 3 5.98 -15.81 7.90
N PRO A 4 5.47 -17.04 8.06
CA PRO A 4 5.91 -18.19 7.27
C PRO A 4 5.37 -18.13 5.84
N THR A 5 6.25 -18.25 4.84
CA THR A 5 5.90 -18.27 3.41
C THR A 5 5.74 -19.68 2.83
N GLY A 6 6.05 -20.71 3.62
CA GLY A 6 6.19 -22.09 3.14
C GLY A 6 7.36 -22.24 2.16
N ASP A 7 7.31 -23.27 1.31
CA ASP A 7 8.34 -23.56 0.29
C ASP A 7 8.16 -22.73 -1.00
N ASN A 8 7.23 -21.76 -1.00
CA ASN A 8 6.94 -20.96 -2.18
C ASN A 8 7.97 -19.84 -2.36
N PRO A 9 8.38 -19.53 -3.60
CA PRO A 9 9.17 -18.35 -3.87
C PRO A 9 8.40 -17.08 -3.48
N LEU A 10 9.11 -16.03 -3.11
CA LEU A 10 8.50 -14.75 -2.78
C LEU A 10 7.67 -14.20 -3.95
N PRO A 11 6.54 -13.52 -3.68
CA PRO A 11 5.74 -12.94 -4.74
C PRO A 11 6.53 -11.87 -5.51
N ARG A 12 6.42 -11.90 -6.84
CA ARG A 12 6.94 -10.84 -7.69
C ARG A 12 6.27 -9.50 -7.37
N PRO A 13 6.98 -8.37 -7.47
CA PRO A 13 6.41 -7.06 -7.20
C PRO A 13 5.30 -6.75 -8.19
N GLN A 14 4.13 -6.36 -7.68
CA GLN A 14 3.00 -5.96 -8.50
C GLN A 14 3.14 -4.51 -8.94
N PRO A 15 2.75 -4.17 -10.19
CA PRO A 15 2.69 -2.79 -10.64
C PRO A 15 1.54 -2.04 -9.94
N LEU A 16 1.70 -0.72 -9.83
CA LEU A 16 0.64 0.17 -9.33
C LEU A 16 -0.65 0.02 -10.16
N ARG A 17 -1.80 0.10 -9.49
CA ARG A 17 -3.09 0.15 -10.20
C ARG A 17 -3.30 1.55 -10.80
N PRO A 18 -3.87 1.66 -12.01
CA PRO A 18 -4.25 2.95 -12.57
C PRO A 18 -5.18 3.70 -11.63
N THR A 19 -4.88 4.97 -11.39
CA THR A 19 -5.66 5.82 -10.49
C THR A 19 -5.83 7.19 -11.13
N ASN A 20 -6.95 7.85 -10.84
CA ASN A 20 -7.17 9.23 -11.28
C ASN A 20 -6.47 10.22 -10.33
N PRO A 21 -6.25 11.48 -10.73
CA PRO A 21 -5.52 12.45 -9.90
C PRO A 21 -6.14 12.65 -8.50
N ALA A 22 -7.47 12.77 -8.40
CA ALA A 22 -8.15 12.97 -7.13
C ALA A 22 -7.94 11.80 -6.14
N LYS A 23 -7.96 10.55 -6.61
CA LYS A 23 -7.64 9.39 -5.76
C LYS A 23 -6.16 9.34 -5.41
N ARG A 24 -5.28 9.78 -6.31
CA ARG A 24 -3.84 9.84 -6.06
C ARG A 24 -3.51 10.78 -4.90
N GLU A 25 -4.11 11.95 -4.87
CA GLU A 25 -3.94 12.90 -3.76
C GLU A 25 -4.35 12.31 -2.41
N VAL A 26 -5.47 11.57 -2.37
CA VAL A 26 -5.91 10.85 -1.16
C VAL A 26 -4.90 9.79 -0.73
N ILE A 27 -4.36 9.02 -1.69
CA ILE A 27 -3.36 7.98 -1.42
C ILE A 27 -2.08 8.62 -0.85
N GLU A 28 -1.59 9.68 -1.47
CA GLU A 28 -0.36 10.37 -1.06
C GLU A 28 -0.50 11.04 0.33
N ALA A 29 -1.66 11.65 0.61
CA ALA A 29 -1.94 12.21 1.93
C ALA A 29 -1.96 11.14 3.04
N ALA A 30 -2.59 9.99 2.78
CA ALA A 30 -2.62 8.88 3.75
C ALA A 30 -1.23 8.25 3.95
N ILE A 31 -0.43 8.09 2.89
CA ILE A 31 0.96 7.62 3.00
C ILE A 31 1.75 8.57 3.90
N LYS A 32 1.62 9.89 3.69
CA LYS A 32 2.30 10.89 4.53
C LYS A 32 1.86 10.77 5.99
N GLU A 33 0.56 10.69 6.25
CA GLU A 33 0.02 10.53 7.61
C GLU A 33 0.58 9.26 8.28
N TYR A 34 0.61 8.13 7.57
CA TYR A 34 1.13 6.87 8.13
C TYR A 34 2.63 6.89 8.36
N LEU A 35 3.40 7.61 7.54
CA LEU A 35 4.83 7.87 7.79
C LEU A 35 5.02 8.76 9.01
N ASP A 36 4.23 9.84 9.15
CA ASP A 36 4.30 10.75 10.30
C ASP A 36 3.92 10.03 11.62
N MET A 37 3.02 9.05 11.55
CA MET A 37 2.61 8.20 12.67
C MET A 37 3.58 7.04 12.96
N ASP A 38 4.64 6.88 12.16
CA ASP A 38 5.59 5.75 12.26
C ASP A 38 4.91 4.37 12.12
N LEU A 39 3.82 4.31 11.34
CA LEU A 39 3.11 3.05 11.03
C LEU A 39 3.74 2.28 9.87
N ILE A 40 4.37 3.01 8.96
CA ILE A 40 5.05 2.48 7.76
C ILE A 40 6.40 3.18 7.60
N GLU A 41 7.28 2.56 6.82
CA GLU A 41 8.60 3.11 6.49
C GLU A 41 8.93 2.90 4.99
N PRO A 42 9.80 3.73 4.40
CA PRO A 42 10.37 3.45 3.09
C PRO A 42 11.14 2.13 3.11
N CYS A 43 10.94 1.28 2.10
CA CYS A 43 11.64 0.00 2.00
C CYS A 43 12.13 -0.31 0.58
N ALA A 44 13.10 -1.21 0.48
CA ALA A 44 13.64 -1.75 -0.77
C ALA A 44 13.31 -3.25 -0.94
N SER A 45 12.09 -3.64 -0.54
CA SER A 45 11.64 -5.04 -0.58
C SER A 45 11.65 -5.61 -2.01
N PRO A 46 12.03 -6.89 -2.21
CA PRO A 46 11.92 -7.55 -3.51
C PRO A 46 10.46 -7.86 -3.89
N THR A 47 9.50 -7.64 -2.98
CA THR A 47 8.07 -7.88 -3.20
C THR A 47 7.24 -6.61 -2.93
N ALA A 48 6.13 -6.49 -3.65
CA ALA A 48 5.19 -5.37 -3.54
C ALA A 48 3.77 -5.83 -3.88
N ALA A 49 2.79 -5.35 -3.12
CA ALA A 49 1.37 -5.51 -3.41
C ALA A 49 0.78 -4.18 -3.90
N ALA A 50 -0.08 -4.23 -4.90
CA ALA A 50 -0.71 -3.00 -5.40
C ALA A 50 -1.87 -2.59 -4.49
N ILE A 51 -1.95 -1.30 -4.19
CA ILE A 51 -2.97 -0.72 -3.31
C ILE A 51 -4.11 -0.14 -4.15
N VAL A 52 -5.32 -0.20 -3.61
CA VAL A 52 -6.51 0.45 -4.18
C VAL A 52 -7.19 1.29 -3.11
N VAL A 53 -7.85 2.37 -3.51
CA VAL A 53 -8.66 3.18 -2.58
C VAL A 53 -10.13 3.10 -3.00
N VAL A 54 -10.98 2.80 -2.03
CA VAL A 54 -12.43 2.72 -2.18
C VAL A 54 -13.11 3.68 -1.21
N LYS A 55 -14.28 4.20 -1.61
CA LYS A 55 -15.10 5.03 -0.71
C LYS A 55 -16.21 4.18 -0.13
N GLN A 56 -16.21 4.00 1.19
CA GLN A 56 -17.23 3.24 1.92
C GLN A 56 -17.75 4.08 3.09
N ASN A 57 -19.07 4.22 3.19
CA ASN A 57 -19.75 5.05 4.20
C ASN A 57 -19.20 6.49 4.27
N GLY A 58 -18.95 7.10 3.11
CA GLY A 58 -18.43 8.46 3.01
C GLY A 58 -16.92 8.61 3.27
N LYS A 59 -16.24 7.56 3.73
CA LYS A 59 -14.81 7.58 4.08
C LYS A 59 -13.97 6.83 3.05
N ASN A 60 -12.74 7.29 2.82
CA ASN A 60 -11.76 6.59 2.00
C ASN A 60 -11.16 5.42 2.81
N ARG A 61 -10.98 4.26 2.17
CA ARG A 61 -10.38 3.05 2.74
C ARG A 61 -9.44 2.42 1.74
N PHE A 62 -8.34 1.87 2.27
CA PHE A 62 -7.32 1.11 1.55
C PHE A 62 -7.56 -0.39 1.74
#